data_AF-A0A2S9FXL6-F1
#
_entry.id   AF-A0A2S9FXL6-F1
#
_cell.length_a   1.000
_cell.length_b   1.000
_cell.length_c   1.000
_cell.angle_alpha   90.00
_cell.angle_beta   90.00
_cell.angle_gamma   90.00
#
_symmetry.space_group_name_H-M   'P 1'
#
loop_
_entity.id
_entity.type
_entity.pdbx_description
1 polymer ?
#
loop_
_entity_poly.entity_id
_entity_poly.type
_entity_poly.pdbx_seq_one_letter_code
_entity_poly.pdbx_strand_id
1 'polypeptide(L)'
;GALLDERIEAIKALWTTEPAEYHGKYVDFDASYSRPKPVQKPHPPILIGGDSDATVKRVIRHGAGWISNPLPVDSLRRRIDQIRE
;
A
#
# COMPACT_ATOMS: atom_id res chain seq x y z
N GLY A 1 2.67 -6.94 -7.78
CA GLY A 1 2.02 -6.77 -9.09
C GLY A 1 0.63 -6.22 -8.93
N ALA A 2 -0.11 -6.06 -10.04
CA ALA A 2 -1.41 -5.39 -10.09
C ALA A 2 -2.41 -5.85 -9.01
N LEU A 3 -2.56 -7.16 -8.77
CA LEU A 3 -3.44 -7.70 -7.72
C LEU A 3 -3.21 -7.06 -6.34
N LEU A 4 -1.96 -6.88 -5.91
CA LEU A 4 -1.65 -6.28 -4.61
C LEU A 4 -1.85 -4.75 -4.63
N ASP A 5 -1.67 -4.10 -5.79
CA ASP A 5 -1.94 -2.67 -5.91
C ASP A 5 -3.44 -2.42 -5.70
N GLU A 6 -4.28 -3.21 -6.38
CA GLU A 6 -5.73 -3.08 -6.27
C GLU A 6 -6.23 -3.36 -4.85
N ARG A 7 -5.67 -4.36 -4.17
CA ARG A 7 -6.02 -4.63 -2.76
C ARG A 7 -5.70 -3.46 -1.83
N ILE A 8 -4.56 -2.78 -2.05
CA ILE A 8 -4.18 -1.60 -1.27
C ILE A 8 -5.12 -0.43 -1.55
N GLU A 9 -5.48 -0.20 -2.81
CA GLU A 9 -6.40 0.86 -3.21
C GLU A 9 -7.81 0.62 -2.67
N ALA A 10 -8.32 -0.62 -2.82
CA ALA A 10 -9.62 -1.06 -2.33
C ALA A 10 -9.77 -0.92 -0.80
N ILE A 11 -8.76 -1.37 -0.03
CA ILE A 11 -8.84 -1.26 1.43
C ILE A 11 -8.77 0.20 1.90
N LYS A 12 -7.98 1.04 1.21
CA LYS A 12 -7.97 2.48 1.46
C LYS A 12 -9.35 3.07 1.21
N ALA A 13 -10.02 2.74 0.09
CA ALA A 13 -11.38 3.19 -0.19
C ALA A 13 -12.37 2.79 0.92
N LEU A 14 -12.40 1.50 1.31
CA LEU A 14 -13.25 1.02 2.40
C LEU A 14 -13.03 1.77 3.72
N TRP A 15 -11.80 2.20 4.00
CA TRP A 15 -11.46 2.93 5.22
C TRP A 15 -11.73 4.43 5.16
N THR A 16 -11.71 5.05 3.98
CA THR A 16 -11.75 6.51 3.84
C THR A 16 -13.05 7.05 3.24
N THR A 17 -13.84 6.22 2.54
CA THR A 17 -15.11 6.63 1.92
C THR A 17 -16.30 5.83 2.46
N GLU A 18 -17.51 6.39 2.33
CA GLU A 18 -18.74 5.74 2.76
C GLU A 18 -19.98 6.27 2.01
N PRO A 19 -20.72 5.43 1.25
CA PRO A 19 -20.34 4.08 0.86
C PRO A 19 -19.05 4.09 0.02
N ALA A 20 -18.28 3.00 0.09
CA ALA A 20 -17.07 2.83 -0.70
C ALA A 20 -17.36 1.94 -1.92
N GLU A 21 -16.66 2.20 -3.01
CA GLU A 21 -16.71 1.45 -4.27
C GLU A 21 -15.30 1.29 -4.82
N TYR A 22 -15.05 0.19 -5.52
CA TYR A 22 -13.79 -0.04 -6.22
C TYR A 22 -14.00 -1.04 -7.37
N HIS A 23 -13.60 -0.66 -8.58
CA HIS A 23 -13.76 -1.48 -9.79
C HIS A 23 -12.40 -1.66 -10.49
N GLY A 24 -11.66 -2.69 -10.07
CA GLY A 24 -10.40 -3.12 -10.65
C GLY A 24 -10.53 -4.44 -11.42
N LYS A 25 -9.42 -4.95 -11.94
CA LYS A 25 -9.39 -6.24 -12.65
C LYS A 25 -9.53 -7.44 -11.71
N TYR A 26 -9.04 -7.30 -10.49
CA TYR A 26 -8.93 -8.38 -9.50
C TYR A 26 -9.76 -8.13 -8.24
N VAL A 27 -10.05 -6.87 -7.92
CA VAL A 27 -10.96 -6.49 -6.84
C VAL A 27 -12.08 -5.65 -7.45
N ASP A 28 -13.32 -6.04 -7.23
CA ASP A 28 -14.50 -5.38 -7.81
C ASP A 28 -15.67 -5.46 -6.83
N PHE A 29 -16.17 -4.32 -6.37
CA PHE A 29 -17.37 -4.23 -5.53
C PHE A 29 -18.10 -2.89 -5.71
N ASP A 30 -19.43 -2.98 -5.74
CA ASP A 30 -20.38 -1.85 -5.70
C ASP A 30 -20.49 -1.22 -4.30
N ALA A 31 -21.30 -0.16 -4.17
CA ALA A 31 -21.50 0.61 -2.94
C ALA A 31 -21.59 -0.27 -1.68
N SER A 32 -20.54 -0.23 -0.85
CA SER A 32 -20.44 -1.07 0.35
C SER A 32 -20.10 -0.25 1.60
N TYR A 33 -20.70 -0.66 2.72
CA TYR A 33 -20.45 -0.09 4.04
C TYR A 33 -19.45 -0.96 4.81
N SER A 34 -18.25 -0.43 5.04
CA SER A 34 -17.27 -1.02 5.97
C SER A 34 -17.25 -0.23 7.26
N ARG A 35 -17.80 -0.80 8.34
CA ARG A 35 -17.82 -0.22 9.69
C ARG A 35 -17.35 -1.22 10.75
N PRO A 36 -16.71 -0.76 11.84
CA PRO A 36 -16.34 0.63 12.12
C PRO A 36 -15.17 1.13 11.23
N LYS A 37 -15.07 2.45 11.04
CA LYS A 37 -13.90 3.06 10.38
C LYS A 37 -12.69 3.03 11.31
N PRO A 38 -11.46 2.96 10.76
CA PRO A 38 -10.27 3.09 11.58
C PRO A 38 -10.22 4.41 12.37
N VAL A 39 -9.66 4.34 13.58
CA VAL A 39 -9.43 5.51 14.44
C VAL A 39 -8.40 6.45 13.81
N GLN A 40 -7.31 5.91 13.26
CA GLN A 40 -6.26 6.69 12.59
C GLN A 40 -6.75 7.27 11.26
N LYS A 41 -6.37 8.52 10.97
CA LYS A 41 -6.73 9.25 9.73
C LYS A 41 -5.49 9.54 8.87
N PRO A 42 -5.60 9.52 7.53
CA PRO A 42 -6.80 9.12 6.76
C PRO A 42 -7.11 7.62 6.87
N HIS A 43 -6.08 6.80 7.02
CA HIS A 43 -6.18 5.37 7.30
C HIS A 43 -4.94 4.94 8.14
N PRO A 44 -4.94 3.75 8.75
CA PRO A 44 -3.75 3.20 9.40
C PRO A 44 -2.57 3.09 8.41
N PRO A 45 -1.30 3.23 8.85
CA PRO A 45 -0.16 3.04 7.98
C PRO A 45 -0.15 1.65 7.34
N ILE A 46 0.11 1.61 6.03
CA ILE A 46 0.34 0.36 5.31
C ILE A 46 1.84 0.16 5.20
N LEU A 47 2.31 -1.04 5.54
CA LEU A 47 3.72 -1.43 5.43
C LEU A 47 3.85 -2.50 4.33
N ILE A 48 4.88 -2.37 3.48
CA ILE A 48 5.16 -3.31 2.40
C ILE A 48 6.54 -3.91 2.58
N GLY A 49 6.61 -5.23 2.56
CA GLY A 49 7.83 -6.01 2.76
C GLY A 49 8.56 -6.39 1.48
N GLY A 50 9.90 -6.48 1.57
CA GLY A 50 10.80 -7.02 0.54
C GLY A 50 11.59 -5.96 -0.24
N ASP A 51 12.58 -6.38 -1.03
CA ASP A 51 13.58 -5.45 -1.63
C ASP A 51 13.71 -5.55 -3.15
N SER A 52 12.72 -6.17 -3.81
CA SER A 52 12.68 -6.16 -5.28
C SER A 52 12.42 -4.73 -5.79
N ASP A 53 12.86 -4.43 -7.01
CA ASP A 53 12.55 -3.14 -7.64
C ASP A 53 11.03 -2.89 -7.74
N ALA A 54 10.26 -3.97 -7.95
CA ALA A 54 8.80 -3.91 -7.97
C ALA A 54 8.19 -3.58 -6.59
N THR A 55 8.86 -3.99 -5.50
CA THR A 55 8.46 -3.63 -4.13
C THR A 55 8.74 -2.17 -3.86
N VAL A 56 9.95 -1.68 -4.16
CA VAL A 56 10.34 -0.28 -3.96
C VAL A 56 9.39 0.65 -4.71
N LYS A 57 9.14 0.38 -5.99
CA LYS A 57 8.19 1.16 -6.81
C LYS A 57 6.79 1.18 -6.20
N ARG A 58 6.37 0.10 -5.56
CA ARG A 58 5.06 -0.01 -4.90
C ARG A 58 5.00 0.78 -3.60
N VAL A 59 6.05 0.71 -2.78
CA VAL A 59 6.20 1.53 -1.58
C VAL A 59 6.00 3.00 -1.93
N ILE A 60 6.74 3.47 -2.94
CA ILE A 60 6.67 4.85 -3.44
C ILE A 60 5.26 5.17 -3.96
N ARG A 61 4.73 4.35 -4.88
CA ARG A 61 3.40 4.55 -5.48
C ARG A 61 2.30 4.73 -4.44
N HIS A 62 2.34 3.98 -3.35
CA HIS A 62 1.28 3.97 -2.34
C HIS A 62 1.57 4.83 -1.11
N GLY A 63 2.72 5.53 -1.07
CA GLY A 63 3.18 6.27 0.11
C GLY A 63 3.25 5.38 1.36
N ALA A 64 3.65 4.11 1.18
CA ALA A 64 3.65 3.12 2.24
C ALA A 64 4.96 3.15 3.04
N GLY A 65 4.94 2.63 4.26
CA GLY A 65 6.18 2.29 4.96
C GLY A 65 6.84 1.06 4.34
N TRP A 66 8.16 0.94 4.49
CA TRP A 66 8.94 -0.16 3.95
C TRP A 66 9.51 -1.04 5.06
N ILE A 67 9.37 -2.36 4.89
CA ILE A 67 10.01 -3.38 5.73
C ILE A 67 11.03 -4.11 4.86
N SER A 68 12.32 -3.87 5.09
CA SER A 68 13.39 -4.50 4.30
C SER A 68 13.69 -5.92 4.77
N ASN A 69 14.30 -6.73 3.91
CA ASN A 69 15.03 -7.92 4.39
C ASN A 69 16.38 -7.49 4.99
N PRO A 70 17.08 -8.39 5.71
CA PRO A 70 18.47 -8.17 6.09
C PRO A 70 19.36 -8.12 4.83
N LEU A 71 19.62 -6.90 4.35
CA LEU A 71 20.52 -6.62 3.24
C LEU A 71 21.87 -6.11 3.75
N PRO A 72 22.97 -6.30 2.98
CA PRO A 72 24.20 -5.56 3.21
C PRO A 72 23.95 -4.05 3.23
N VAL A 73 24.69 -3.31 4.05
CA VAL A 73 24.48 -1.87 4.30
C VAL A 73 24.40 -1.05 3.02
N ASP A 74 25.27 -1.31 2.03
CA ASP A 74 25.27 -0.56 0.78
C ASP A 74 24.04 -0.83 -0.09
N SER A 75 23.49 -2.05 -0.03
CA SER A 75 22.25 -2.40 -0.73
C SER A 75 21.06 -1.76 -0.04
N LEU A 76 21.04 -1.76 1.29
CA LEU A 76 20.01 -1.09 2.08
C LEU A 76 20.01 0.42 1.84
N ARG A 77 21.18 1.06 1.87
CA ARG A 77 21.34 2.51 1.61
C ARG A 77 20.75 2.89 0.25
N ARG A 78 21.12 2.15 -0.80
CA ARG A 78 20.60 2.35 -2.16
C ARG A 78 19.07 2.30 -2.22
N ARG A 79 18.45 1.36 -1.49
CA ARG A 79 16.99 1.22 -1.44
C ARG A 79 16.33 2.36 -0.67
N ILE A 80 16.94 2.80 0.42
CA ILE A 80 16.47 3.97 1.19
C ILE A 80 16.51 5.22 0.32
N ASP A 81 17.59 5.44 -0.42
CA ASP A 81 17.74 6.60 -1.29
C ASP A 81 16.66 6.60 -2.38
N GLN A 82 16.40 5.45 -3.01
CA GLN A 82 15.31 5.29 -3.99
C GLN A 82 13.91 5.60 -3.44
N ILE A 83 13.64 5.32 -2.16
CA ILE A 83 12.33 5.54 -1.53
C ILE A 83 12.14 7.00 -1.10
N ARG A 84 13.24 7.74 -0.90
CA ARG A 84 13.23 9.14 -0.45
C ARG A 84 13.05 10.15 -1.58
N GLU A 85 13.41 9.78 -2.80
CA GLU A 85 13.12 10.54 -4.02
C GLU A 85 11.63 10.50 -4.37
#